data_AF-A0A843LLT4-F1
#
_entry.id   AF-A0A843LLT4-F1
#
_cell.length_a   1.000
_cell.length_b   1.000
_cell.length_c   1.000
_cell.angle_alpha   90.00
_cell.angle_beta   90.00
_cell.angle_gamma   90.00
#
_symmetry.space_group_name_H-M   'P 1'
#
loop_
_entity.id
_entity.type
_entity.pdbx_description
1 polymer ?
#
loop_
_entity_poly.entity_id
_entity_poly.type
_entity_poly.pdbx_seq_one_letter_code
_entity_poly.pdbx_strand_id
1 'polypeptide(L)'
;MREEEQMAHDLYMVWYEMYAIPIFRNIGEAETIHASEVQFLLDRYQVPSDIIGNYSSGYNNPDIQALADTLAEQGAQSLTDALKAGVAIEEKDIADLDKAIANTTRPDIIQVYTNLRNGSENHLSAFTCQLS
;
A
#
# COMPACT_ATOMS: atom_id res chain seq x y z
N MET A 1 -2.94 7.23 -1.45
CA MET A 1 -3.67 6.85 -0.21
C MET A 1 -4.71 5.77 -0.43
N ARG A 2 -6.04 5.94 -0.45
CA ARG A 2 -6.95 4.76 -0.47
C ARG A 2 -6.64 3.73 -1.56
N GLU A 3 -6.40 4.17 -2.80
CA GLU A 3 -6.00 3.27 -3.91
C GLU A 3 -4.58 2.73 -3.77
N GLU A 4 -3.70 3.45 -3.08
CA GLU A 4 -2.30 3.09 -2.84
C GLU A 4 -2.22 1.95 -1.83
N GLU A 5 -2.97 2.02 -0.72
CA GLU A 5 -3.14 0.89 0.22
C GLU A 5 -3.74 -0.34 -0.48
N GLN A 6 -4.74 -0.11 -1.37
CA GLN A 6 -5.33 -1.20 -2.15
C GLN A 6 -4.28 -1.85 -3.05
N MET A 7 -3.46 -1.04 -3.71
CA MET A 7 -2.41 -1.52 -4.59
C MET A 7 -1.36 -2.32 -3.82
N ALA A 8 -0.94 -1.85 -2.65
CA ALA A 8 -0.03 -2.57 -1.78
C ALA A 8 -0.61 -3.95 -1.41
N HIS A 9 -1.84 -3.98 -0.89
CA HIS A 9 -2.56 -5.22 -0.58
C HIS A 9 -2.58 -6.20 -1.77
N ASP A 10 -3.04 -5.72 -2.92
CA ASP A 10 -3.27 -6.52 -4.10
C ASP A 10 -1.96 -7.14 -4.62
N LEU A 11 -0.88 -6.36 -4.70
CA LEU A 11 0.43 -6.85 -5.13
C LEU A 11 1.01 -7.84 -4.13
N TYR A 12 0.88 -7.59 -2.83
CA TYR A 12 1.33 -8.53 -1.81
C TYR A 12 0.57 -9.86 -1.88
N MET A 13 -0.73 -9.84 -2.14
CA MET A 13 -1.50 -11.08 -2.32
C MET A 13 -1.06 -11.84 -3.58
N VAL A 14 -0.80 -11.14 -4.68
CA VAL A 14 -0.24 -11.75 -5.91
C VAL A 14 1.11 -12.42 -5.64
N TRP A 15 2.04 -11.74 -4.97
CA TRP A 15 3.36 -12.31 -4.67
C TRP A 15 3.31 -13.40 -3.60
N TYR A 16 2.34 -13.35 -2.68
CA TYR A 16 2.08 -14.45 -1.77
C TYR A 16 1.63 -15.71 -2.52
N GLU A 17 0.73 -15.58 -3.51
CA GLU A 17 0.32 -16.71 -4.36
C GLU A 17 1.48 -17.29 -5.17
N MET A 18 2.38 -16.44 -5.67
CA MET A 18 3.54 -16.86 -6.47
C MET A 18 4.63 -17.56 -5.64
N TYR A 19 4.96 -17.01 -4.47
CA TYR A 19 6.15 -17.41 -3.72
C TYR A 19 5.85 -18.08 -2.37
N ALA A 20 4.62 -18.01 -1.88
CA ALA A 20 4.17 -18.56 -0.60
C ALA A 20 4.99 -18.08 0.63
N ILE A 21 5.57 -16.89 0.58
CA ILE A 21 6.34 -16.31 1.69
C ILE A 21 5.39 -15.55 2.64
N PRO A 22 5.33 -15.90 3.94
CA PRO A 22 4.36 -15.33 4.88
C PRO A 22 4.37 -13.81 5.01
N ILE A 23 5.51 -13.15 4.77
CA ILE A 23 5.62 -11.69 4.89
C ILE A 23 4.63 -10.97 3.98
N PHE A 24 4.47 -11.42 2.74
CA PHE A 24 3.54 -10.82 1.79
C PHE A 24 2.10 -10.91 2.28
N ARG A 25 1.66 -12.08 2.76
CA ARG A 25 0.30 -12.23 3.30
C ARG A 25 0.08 -11.36 4.54
N ASN A 26 1.01 -11.40 5.49
CA ASN A 26 0.85 -10.69 6.75
C ASN A 26 0.79 -9.18 6.55
N ILE A 27 1.62 -8.63 5.66
CA ILE A 27 1.61 -7.20 5.33
C ILE A 27 0.38 -6.87 4.48
N GLY A 28 0.03 -7.69 3.48
CA GLY A 28 -1.20 -7.51 2.71
C GLY A 28 -2.46 -7.46 3.58
N GLU A 29 -2.55 -8.29 4.63
CA GLU A 29 -3.65 -8.22 5.61
C GLU A 29 -3.66 -6.90 6.39
N ALA A 30 -2.50 -6.32 6.71
CA ALA A 30 -2.39 -4.99 7.32
C ALA A 30 -2.84 -3.88 6.36
N GLU A 31 -2.52 -3.97 5.07
CA GLU A 31 -2.95 -2.99 4.07
C GLU A 31 -4.47 -2.95 3.88
N THR A 32 -5.17 -4.06 4.13
CA THR A 32 -6.64 -4.04 4.18
C THR A 32 -7.16 -3.14 5.30
N ILE A 33 -6.46 -3.09 6.43
CA ILE A 33 -6.81 -2.24 7.56
C ILE A 33 -6.53 -0.78 7.19
N HIS A 34 -5.35 -0.46 6.67
CA HIS A 34 -5.01 0.91 6.22
C HIS A 34 -6.05 1.45 5.21
N ALA A 35 -6.36 0.65 4.19
CA ALA A 35 -7.43 0.91 3.24
C ALA A 35 -8.76 1.27 3.92
N SER A 36 -9.17 0.50 4.93
CA SER A 36 -10.42 0.74 5.66
C SER A 36 -10.38 2.02 6.50
N GLU A 37 -9.23 2.39 7.06
CA GLU A 37 -9.06 3.62 7.83
C GLU A 37 -9.16 4.86 6.94
N VAL A 38 -8.59 4.81 5.73
CA VAL A 38 -8.77 5.88 4.74
C VAL A 38 -10.22 5.93 4.25
N GLN A 39 -10.86 4.78 4.03
CA GLN A 39 -12.29 4.73 3.67
C GLN A 39 -13.17 5.42 4.71
N PHE A 40 -12.89 5.17 6.00
CA PHE A 40 -13.63 5.84 7.08
C PHE A 40 -13.51 7.37 7.01
N LEU A 41 -12.35 7.91 6.64
CA LEU A 41 -12.20 9.35 6.41
C LEU A 41 -13.00 9.82 5.20
N LEU A 42 -12.98 9.09 4.08
CA LEU A 42 -13.73 9.43 2.88
C LEU A 42 -15.23 9.49 3.18
N ASP A 43 -15.76 8.49 3.89
CA ASP A 43 -17.16 8.45 4.34
C ASP A 43 -17.50 9.62 5.25
N ARG A 44 -16.64 9.91 6.23
CA ARG A 44 -16.79 11.04 7.16
C ARG A 44 -16.85 12.38 6.44
N TYR A 45 -16.07 12.53 5.38
CA TYR A 45 -16.00 13.75 4.58
C TYR A 45 -16.95 13.76 3.38
N GLN A 46 -17.77 12.71 3.22
CA GLN A 46 -18.69 12.54 2.10
C GLN A 46 -17.98 12.68 0.75
N VAL A 47 -16.71 12.26 0.70
CA VAL A 47 -15.94 12.20 -0.54
C VAL A 47 -16.34 10.91 -1.24
N PRO A 48 -16.90 11.00 -2.46
CA PRO A 48 -17.23 9.79 -3.22
C PRO A 48 -15.97 8.96 -3.41
N SER A 49 -16.07 7.69 -3.04
CA SER A 49 -15.07 6.68 -3.32
C SER A 49 -15.79 5.53 -4.00
N ASP A 50 -15.30 5.12 -5.17
CA ASP A 50 -15.74 3.86 -5.73
C ASP A 50 -15.24 2.73 -4.83
N ILE A 51 -16.00 1.63 -4.75
CA ILE A 51 -15.44 0.40 -4.19
C ILE A 51 -14.39 -0.07 -5.19
N ILE A 52 -13.12 0.14 -4.85
CA ILE A 52 -12.00 -0.34 -5.66
C ILE A 52 -11.81 -1.81 -5.32
N GLY A 53 -11.98 -2.63 -6.35
CA GLY A 53 -11.81 -4.07 -6.31
C GLY A 53 -10.33 -4.48 -6.38
N ASN A 54 -10.12 -5.79 -6.44
CA ASN A 54 -8.81 -6.43 -6.58
C ASN A 54 -8.03 -5.98 -7.82
N TYR A 55 -6.75 -6.34 -7.89
CA TYR A 55 -5.82 -5.98 -8.98
C TYR A 55 -6.42 -6.06 -10.40
N SER A 56 -7.21 -7.10 -10.69
CA SER A 56 -7.82 -7.31 -12.02
C SER A 56 -8.93 -6.32 -12.39
N SER A 57 -9.46 -5.61 -11.40
CA SER A 57 -10.43 -4.52 -11.60
C SER A 57 -9.76 -3.19 -11.96
N GLY A 58 -8.44 -3.06 -11.72
CA GLY A 58 -7.66 -1.85 -11.97
C GLY A 58 -7.94 -0.72 -10.97
N TYR A 59 -7.19 0.37 -11.12
CA TYR A 59 -7.26 1.57 -10.27
C TYR A 59 -7.75 2.78 -11.07
N ASN A 60 -8.51 3.68 -10.43
CA ASN A 60 -9.00 4.88 -11.13
C ASN A 60 -7.89 5.92 -11.33
N ASN A 61 -6.93 5.99 -10.40
CA ASN A 61 -5.77 6.87 -10.53
C ASN A 61 -4.76 6.25 -11.53
N PRO A 62 -4.49 6.90 -12.68
CA PRO A 62 -3.59 6.35 -13.69
C PRO A 62 -2.15 6.22 -13.19
N ASP A 63 -1.71 7.05 -12.24
CA ASP A 63 -0.36 6.95 -11.66
C ASP A 63 -0.25 5.70 -10.78
N ILE A 64 -1.31 5.36 -10.03
CA ILE A 64 -1.37 4.12 -9.23
C ILE A 64 -1.42 2.91 -10.15
N GLN A 65 -2.24 2.95 -11.21
CA GLN A 65 -2.28 1.85 -12.18
C GLN A 65 -0.92 1.59 -12.83
N ALA A 66 -0.24 2.64 -13.30
CA ALA A 66 1.07 2.51 -13.92
C ALA A 66 2.14 1.97 -12.95
N LEU A 67 2.09 2.41 -11.69
CA LEU A 67 2.97 1.92 -10.63
C LEU A 67 2.69 0.43 -10.35
N ALA A 68 1.42 0.06 -10.23
CA ALA A 68 1.01 -1.32 -9.98
C ALA A 68 1.50 -2.27 -11.08
N ASP A 69 1.32 -1.89 -12.35
CA ASP A 69 1.76 -2.70 -13.50
C ASP A 69 3.28 -2.87 -13.51
N THR A 70 4.02 -1.79 -13.25
CA THR A 70 5.49 -1.81 -13.18
C THR A 70 5.98 -2.73 -12.08
N LEU A 71 5.42 -2.61 -10.88
CA LEU A 71 5.83 -3.40 -9.72
C LEU A 71 5.41 -4.86 -9.85
N ALA A 72 4.23 -5.14 -10.41
CA ALA A 72 3.78 -6.50 -10.70
C ALA A 72 4.75 -7.21 -11.66
N GLU A 73 5.16 -6.54 -12.74
CA GLU A 73 6.12 -7.08 -13.70
C GLU A 73 7.49 -7.33 -13.06
N GLN A 74 7.98 -6.39 -12.25
CA GLN A 74 9.22 -6.54 -11.50
C GLN A 74 9.13 -7.73 -10.52
N GLY A 75 8.08 -7.77 -9.71
CA GLY A 75 7.92 -8.78 -8.67
C GLY A 75 7.72 -10.18 -9.23
N ALA A 76 7.21 -10.33 -10.44
CA ALA A 76 7.09 -11.63 -11.11
C ALA A 76 8.45 -12.23 -11.56
N GLN A 77 9.52 -11.42 -11.64
CA GLN A 77 10.82 -11.89 -12.13
C GLN A 77 11.49 -12.87 -11.17
N SER A 78 11.45 -12.58 -9.87
CA SER A 78 12.04 -13.41 -8.82
C SER A 78 11.52 -13.02 -7.44
N LEU A 79 11.65 -13.92 -6.46
CA LEU A 79 11.35 -13.60 -5.06
C LEU A 79 12.13 -12.36 -4.57
N THR A 80 13.41 -12.25 -4.94
CA THR A 80 14.23 -11.10 -4.56
C THR A 80 13.69 -9.80 -5.16
N ASP A 81 13.21 -9.83 -6.41
CA ASP A 81 12.65 -8.65 -7.06
C ASP A 81 11.27 -8.29 -6.50
N ALA A 82 10.47 -9.27 -6.07
CA ALA A 82 9.23 -9.04 -5.32
C ALA A 82 9.47 -8.41 -3.95
N LEU A 83 10.48 -8.87 -3.20
CA LEU A 83 10.85 -8.25 -1.92
C LEU A 83 11.34 -6.81 -2.10
N LYS A 84 12.11 -6.53 -3.17
CA LYS A 84 12.51 -5.16 -3.54
C LYS A 84 11.33 -4.30 -3.97
N ALA A 85 10.37 -4.88 -4.70
CA ALA A 85 9.14 -4.18 -5.06
C ALA A 85 8.32 -3.85 -3.80
N GLY A 86 8.30 -4.74 -2.80
CA GLY A 86 7.77 -4.46 -1.47
C GLY A 86 8.44 -3.26 -0.80
N VAL A 87 9.78 -3.23 -0.76
CA VAL A 87 10.53 -2.04 -0.26
C VAL A 87 10.12 -0.76 -1.00
N ALA A 88 10.03 -0.80 -2.33
CA ALA A 88 9.69 0.37 -3.13
C ALA A 88 8.26 0.89 -2.87
N ILE A 89 7.30 -0.01 -2.61
CA ILE A 89 5.93 0.36 -2.21
C ILE A 89 5.96 1.12 -0.88
N GLU A 90 6.63 0.56 0.13
CA GLU A 90 6.63 1.16 1.47
C GLU A 90 7.39 2.49 1.53
N GLU A 91 8.50 2.63 0.79
CA GLU A 91 9.20 3.92 0.68
C GLU A 91 8.34 5.00 0.01
N LYS A 92 7.59 4.60 -1.03
CA LYS A 92 6.68 5.48 -1.76
C LYS A 92 5.52 5.93 -0.86
N ASP A 93 4.93 4.99 -0.13
CA ASP A 93 3.79 5.24 0.75
C ASP A 93 4.17 6.16 1.92
N ILE A 94 5.32 5.92 2.58
CA ILE A 94 5.86 6.81 3.62
C ILE A 94 6.05 8.23 3.08
N ALA A 95 6.62 8.38 1.89
CA ALA A 95 6.86 9.70 1.30
C ALA A 95 5.56 10.44 0.96
N ASP A 96 4.55 9.72 0.46
CA ASP A 96 3.25 10.28 0.13
C ASP A 96 2.45 10.64 1.40
N LEU A 97 2.53 9.82 2.45
CA LEU A 97 1.96 10.10 3.77
C LEU A 97 2.60 11.31 4.43
N ASP A 98 3.94 11.44 4.40
CA ASP A 98 4.65 12.62 4.91
C ASP A 98 4.18 13.90 4.21
N LYS A 99 4.05 13.83 2.87
CA LYS A 99 3.51 14.94 2.08
C LYS A 99 2.05 15.22 2.43
N ALA A 100 1.22 14.20 2.62
CA ALA A 100 -0.19 14.37 2.93
C ALA A 100 -0.41 15.00 4.31
N ILE A 101 0.36 14.55 5.33
CA ILE A 101 0.35 15.10 6.69
C ILE A 101 0.77 16.57 6.67
N ALA A 102 1.84 16.92 5.94
CA ALA A 102 2.32 18.30 5.85
C ALA A 102 1.32 19.26 5.16
N ASN A 103 0.40 18.74 4.34
CA ASN A 103 -0.56 19.53 3.56
C ASN A 103 -1.94 19.66 4.21
N THR A 104 -2.11 19.24 5.47
CA THR A 104 -3.38 19.37 6.18
C THR A 104 -3.17 19.84 7.61
N THR A 105 -4.19 20.48 8.19
CA THR A 105 -4.25 20.83 9.61
C THR A 105 -5.37 20.10 10.35
N ARG A 106 -6.08 19.19 9.65
CA ARG A 106 -7.22 18.44 10.21
C ARG A 106 -6.72 17.32 11.12
N PRO A 107 -6.98 17.37 12.44
CA PRO A 107 -6.35 16.44 13.38
C PRO A 107 -6.73 14.97 13.16
N ASP A 108 -7.95 14.70 12.70
CA ASP A 108 -8.42 13.34 12.41
C ASP A 108 -7.72 12.72 11.20
N ILE A 109 -7.48 13.50 10.15
CA ILE A 109 -6.70 13.05 8.99
C ILE A 109 -5.24 12.82 9.38
N ILE A 110 -4.63 13.76 10.12
CA ILE A 110 -3.24 13.64 10.60
C ILE A 110 -3.07 12.37 11.43
N GLN A 111 -4.03 12.07 12.32
CA GLN A 111 -3.95 10.89 13.17
C GLN A 111 -3.97 9.59 12.36
N VAL A 112 -4.89 9.46 11.40
CA VAL A 112 -4.95 8.26 10.53
C VAL A 112 -3.68 8.14 9.70
N TYR A 113 -3.28 9.20 8.98
CA TYR A 113 -2.08 9.13 8.14
C TYR A 113 -0.79 8.88 8.94
N THR A 114 -0.70 9.38 10.16
CA THR A 114 0.44 9.06 11.04
C THR A 114 0.45 7.58 11.45
N ASN A 115 -0.72 6.97 11.69
CA ASN A 115 -0.81 5.55 11.99
C ASN A 115 -0.39 4.69 10.81
N LEU A 116 -0.91 4.98 9.61
CA LEU A 116 -0.51 4.33 8.36
C LEU A 116 0.99 4.40 8.18
N ARG A 117 1.57 5.61 8.29
CA ARG A 117 3.01 5.85 8.10
C ARG A 117 3.88 5.01 9.02
N ASN A 118 3.47 4.89 10.29
CA ASN A 118 4.16 4.03 11.25
C ASN A 118 4.02 2.54 10.89
N GLY A 119 2.88 2.13 10.32
CA GLY A 119 2.69 0.80 9.73
C GLY A 119 3.68 0.55 8.59
N SER A 120 3.74 1.45 7.61
CA SER A 120 4.62 1.37 6.44
C SER A 120 6.10 1.35 6.84
N GLU A 121 6.51 2.05 7.90
CA GLU A 121 7.88 1.94 8.45
C GLU A 121 8.19 0.53 8.99
N ASN A 122 7.23 -0.13 9.64
CA ASN A 122 7.39 -1.51 10.11
C ASN A 122 7.45 -2.48 8.94
N HIS A 123 6.63 -2.27 7.90
CA HIS A 123 6.62 -3.09 6.70
C HIS A 123 7.94 -2.96 5.92
N LEU A 124 8.43 -1.73 5.74
CA LEU A 124 9.73 -1.44 5.12
C LEU A 124 10.86 -2.16 5.85
N SER A 125 10.86 -2.09 7.19
CA SER A 125 11.84 -2.82 8.01
C SER A 125 11.75 -4.33 7.80
N ALA A 126 10.53 -4.88 7.75
CA ALA A 126 10.29 -6.30 7.54
C ALA A 126 10.79 -6.77 6.16
N PHE A 127 10.48 -6.05 5.07
CA PHE A 127 10.96 -6.39 3.73
C PHE A 127 12.48 -6.27 3.62
N THR A 128 13.06 -5.21 4.17
CA THR A 128 14.52 -5.02 4.18
C THR A 128 15.22 -6.16 4.92
N CYS A 129 14.64 -6.63 6.03
CA CYS A 129 15.17 -7.77 6.79
C CYS A 129 15.18 -9.09 5.97
N GLN A 130 14.23 -9.29 5.04
CA GLN A 130 14.24 -10.45 4.14
C GLN A 130 15.33 -10.39 3.07
N LEU A 131 15.85 -9.19 2.77
CA LEU A 131 16.90 -8.94 1.78
C LEU A 131 18.31 -8.92 2.38
N SER A 132 18.42 -9.09 3.70
CA SER A 132 19.67 -9.01 4.48
C SER A 132 20.45 -10.32 4.54
#